data_AF-A0AAW2WCZ3-F1
#
_entry.id   AF-A0AAW2WCZ3-F1
#
_cell.length_a   1.000
_cell.length_b   1.000
_cell.length_c   1.000
_cell.angle_alpha   90.00
_cell.angle_beta   90.00
_cell.angle_gamma   90.00
#
_symmetry.space_group_name_H-M   'P 1'
#
loop_
_entity.id
_entity.type
_entity.pdbx_description
1 polymer ?
#
loop_
_entity_poly.entity_id
_entity_poly.type
_entity_poly.pdbx_seq_one_letter_code
_entity_poly.pdbx_strand_id
1 'polypeptide(L)'
;MTARQHLSLRFTMIVFQSSVGQLENLECLRAWYDYEIWQMDMKTAFLNGFYEEEIYMDQPEGFTTVGEEQKVCRLQRSIYGLKQASRSWNTRFDEVIRGYDFVKNDYDPCI
;
A
#
# COMPACT_ATOMS: atom_id res chain seq x y z
N MET A 1 -5.16 -20.72 -44.47
CA MET A 1 -4.64 -19.45 -43.93
C MET A 1 -5.62 -18.98 -42.87
N THR A 2 -5.39 -19.34 -41.61
CA THR A 2 -6.29 -18.95 -40.51
C THR A 2 -5.39 -18.55 -39.35
N ALA A 3 -5.47 -17.28 -38.98
CA ALA A 3 -4.60 -16.63 -38.02
C ALA A 3 -4.70 -17.32 -36.65
N ARG A 4 -3.59 -17.92 -36.21
CA ARG A 4 -3.37 -18.20 -34.79
C ARG A 4 -3.34 -16.85 -34.08
N GLN A 5 -4.37 -16.56 -33.30
CA GLN A 5 -4.30 -15.56 -32.24
C GLN A 5 -3.21 -16.00 -31.27
N HIS A 6 -2.02 -15.43 -31.42
CA HIS A 6 -0.99 -15.41 -30.40
C HIS A 6 -1.53 -14.51 -29.27
N LEU A 7 -2.24 -15.09 -28.30
CA LEU A 7 -2.40 -14.49 -26.99
C LEU A 7 -1.00 -14.45 -26.36
N SER A 8 -0.34 -13.30 -26.51
CA SER A 8 0.91 -12.98 -25.84
C SER A 8 0.64 -13.00 -24.33
N LEU A 9 1.15 -14.01 -23.63
CA LEU A 9 1.16 -14.10 -22.18
C LEU A 9 2.11 -13.01 -21.63
N ARG A 10 1.69 -11.74 -21.66
CA ARG A 10 2.37 -10.66 -20.95
C ARG A 10 1.94 -10.77 -19.49
N PHE A 11 2.86 -11.16 -18.62
CA PHE A 11 2.59 -11.17 -17.18
C PHE A 11 2.46 -9.72 -16.68
N THR A 12 1.43 -9.48 -15.85
CA THR A 12 1.10 -8.16 -15.31
C THR A 12 1.70 -8.01 -13.92
N MET A 13 2.47 -6.95 -13.67
CA MET A 13 3.02 -6.62 -12.37
C MET A 13 2.40 -5.31 -11.87
N ILE A 14 1.85 -5.30 -10.65
CA ILE A 14 1.15 -4.15 -10.07
C ILE A 14 1.94 -3.58 -8.90
N VAL A 15 2.21 -2.27 -8.91
CA VAL A 15 3.08 -1.57 -7.94
C VAL A 15 2.31 -0.45 -7.23
N PHE A 16 2.43 -0.39 -5.90
CA PHE A 16 1.60 0.48 -5.04
C PHE A 16 2.38 1.43 -4.10
N GLN A 17 3.67 1.20 -3.91
CA GLN A 17 4.57 2.06 -3.13
C GLN A 17 5.95 1.96 -3.76
N SER A 18 6.39 3.00 -4.47
CA SER A 18 7.69 2.99 -5.16
C SER A 18 8.56 4.16 -4.72
N SER A 19 9.67 3.85 -4.07
CA SER A 19 10.84 4.73 -3.96
C SER A 19 11.54 4.82 -5.32
N VAL A 20 12.34 5.88 -5.54
CA VAL A 20 13.01 6.11 -6.83
C VAL A 20 13.87 4.91 -7.28
N GLY A 21 14.57 4.25 -6.34
CA GLY A 21 15.36 3.05 -6.66
C GLY A 21 14.53 1.83 -7.09
N GLN A 22 13.27 1.72 -6.64
CA GLN A 22 12.38 0.64 -7.07
C GLN A 22 11.88 0.85 -8.51
N LEU A 23 11.72 2.11 -8.94
CA LEU A 23 11.32 2.42 -10.32
C LEU A 23 12.36 1.94 -11.34
N GLU A 24 13.65 2.08 -11.03
CA GLU A 24 14.73 1.61 -11.92
C GLU A 24 14.72 0.07 -12.07
N ASN A 25 14.52 -0.66 -10.96
CA ASN A 25 14.40 -2.12 -10.99
C ASN A 25 13.18 -2.58 -11.81
N LEU A 26 12.05 -1.89 -11.65
CA LEU A 26 10.83 -2.17 -12.39
C LEU A 26 11.00 -1.96 -13.91
N GLU A 27 11.66 -0.88 -14.32
CA GLU A 27 11.97 -0.65 -15.74
C GLU A 27 12.92 -1.73 -16.30
N CYS A 28 13.89 -2.19 -15.51
CA CYS A 28 14.75 -3.32 -15.91
C CYS A 28 13.94 -4.61 -16.10
N LEU A 29 13.05 -4.94 -15.18
CA LEU A 29 12.18 -6.12 -15.26
C LEU A 29 11.23 -6.05 -16.46
N ARG A 30 10.65 -4.86 -16.70
CA ARG A 30 9.83 -4.58 -17.88
C ARG A 30 10.57 -4.88 -19.17
N ALA A 31 11.78 -4.34 -19.31
CA ALA A 31 12.59 -4.49 -20.51
C ALA A 31 13.06 -5.94 -20.71
N TRP A 32 13.41 -6.64 -19.63
CA TRP A 32 13.95 -7.99 -19.69
C TRP A 32 12.89 -9.07 -19.93
N TYR A 33 11.74 -8.96 -19.26
CA TYR A 33 10.68 -9.98 -19.28
C TYR A 33 9.46 -9.57 -20.13
N ASP A 34 9.50 -8.42 -20.80
CA ASP A 34 8.37 -7.83 -21.56
C ASP A 34 7.07 -7.72 -20.73
N TYR A 35 7.24 -7.42 -19.44
CA TYR A 35 6.14 -7.27 -18.48
C TYR A 35 5.32 -6.01 -18.75
N GLU A 36 4.03 -6.08 -18.45
CA GLU A 36 3.18 -4.90 -18.37
C GLU A 36 3.12 -4.43 -16.92
N ILE A 37 3.61 -3.21 -16.67
CA ILE A 37 3.66 -2.64 -15.32
C ILE A 37 2.52 -1.65 -15.14
N TRP A 38 1.71 -1.87 -14.10
CA TRP A 38 0.65 -0.97 -13.68
C TRP A 38 1.04 -0.30 -12.36
N GLN A 39 1.15 1.03 -12.38
CA GLN A 39 1.36 1.82 -11.17
C GLN A 39 0.03 2.39 -10.70
N MET A 40 -0.29 2.18 -9.42
CA MET A 40 -1.53 2.68 -8.82
C MET A 40 -1.20 3.50 -7.56
N ASP A 41 -1.58 4.78 -7.57
CA ASP A 41 -1.53 5.63 -6.38
C ASP A 41 -2.86 5.55 -5.62
N MET A 42 -2.79 5.19 -4.35
CA MET A 42 -3.97 4.95 -3.53
C MET A 42 -4.19 6.09 -2.52
N LYS A 43 -5.15 6.96 -2.84
CA LYS A 43 -5.44 8.21 -2.09
C LYS A 43 -5.75 8.03 -0.61
N THR A 44 -6.26 6.87 -0.20
CA THR A 44 -6.68 6.60 1.20
C THR A 44 -5.91 5.44 1.84
N ALA A 45 -4.72 5.11 1.30
CA ALA A 45 -3.86 4.03 1.79
C ALA A 45 -3.76 4.00 3.33
N PHE A 46 -3.39 5.13 3.94
CA PHE A 46 -3.21 5.18 5.39
C PHE A 46 -4.51 4.96 6.17
N LEU A 47 -5.67 5.39 5.66
CA LEU A 47 -6.95 5.22 6.37
C LEU A 47 -7.42 3.76 6.43
N ASN A 48 -6.84 2.89 5.61
CA ASN A 48 -7.17 1.47 5.55
C ASN A 48 -6.23 0.60 6.40
N GLY A 49 -5.12 1.18 6.90
CA GLY A 49 -4.20 0.48 7.80
C GLY A 49 -4.79 0.35 9.20
N PHE A 50 -4.82 -0.87 9.73
CA PHE A 50 -5.09 -1.11 11.14
C PHE A 50 -3.79 -1.03 11.94
N TYR A 51 -3.89 -0.55 13.17
CA TYR A 51 -2.78 -0.56 14.12
C TYR A 51 -2.95 -1.75 15.05
N GLU A 52 -1.86 -2.44 15.34
CA GLU A 52 -1.81 -3.43 16.42
C GLU A 52 -1.78 -2.76 17.81
N GLU A 53 -1.32 -1.50 17.86
CA GLU A 53 -1.13 -0.72 19.08
C GLU A 53 -2.26 0.30 19.28
N GLU A 54 -2.63 0.56 20.53
CA GLU A 54 -3.55 1.65 20.87
C GLU A 54 -2.83 3.00 20.82
N ILE A 55 -3.20 3.82 19.84
CA ILE A 55 -2.64 5.16 19.69
C ILE A 55 -3.64 6.18 20.20
N TYR A 56 -3.16 7.03 21.10
CA TYR A 56 -3.89 8.15 21.66
C TYR A 56 -3.30 9.46 21.14
N MET A 57 -4.16 10.45 20.94
CA MET A 57 -3.75 11.81 20.61
C MET A 57 -4.52 12.80 21.47
N ASP A 58 -3.95 13.98 21.64
CA ASP A 58 -4.65 15.09 22.28
C ASP A 58 -5.89 15.47 21.49
N GLN A 59 -6.89 16.02 22.19
CA GLN A 59 -8.11 16.48 21.56
C GLN A 59 -7.78 17.62 20.57
N PRO A 60 -8.29 17.54 19.33
CA PRO A 60 -8.11 18.63 18.37
C PRO A 60 -8.84 19.89 18.82
N GLU A 61 -8.35 21.05 18.37
CA GLU A 61 -8.98 22.33 18.66
C GLU A 61 -10.47 22.33 18.25
N GLY A 62 -11.34 22.78 19.16
CA GLY A 62 -12.78 22.81 18.95
C GLY A 62 -13.53 21.53 19.39
N PHE A 63 -12.83 20.48 19.83
CA PHE A 63 -13.46 19.28 20.41
C PHE A 63 -13.46 19.27 21.95
N THR A 64 -12.63 20.11 22.57
CA THR A 64 -12.53 20.21 24.03
C THR A 64 -13.78 20.84 24.63
N THR A 65 -14.46 20.13 25.53
CA THR A 65 -15.63 20.62 26.29
C THR A 65 -15.24 20.96 27.72
N VAL A 66 -15.91 21.94 28.33
CA VAL A 66 -15.66 22.35 29.73
C VAL A 66 -15.84 21.16 30.67
N GLY A 67 -14.81 20.83 31.45
CA GLY A 67 -14.76 19.68 32.36
C GLY A 67 -14.24 18.38 31.73
N GLU A 68 -13.94 18.37 30.43
CA GLU A 68 -13.39 17.23 29.70
C GLU A 68 -12.01 17.52 29.08
N GLU A 69 -11.32 18.55 29.57
CA GLU A 69 -10.05 19.04 29.01
C GLU A 69 -8.92 18.00 29.09
N GLN A 70 -9.02 17.06 30.02
CA GLN A 70 -8.02 16.01 30.23
C GLN A 70 -8.29 14.72 29.43
N LYS A 71 -9.34 14.69 28.59
CA LYS A 71 -9.59 13.53 27.73
C LYS A 71 -8.61 13.48 26.57
N VAL A 72 -8.38 12.27 26.09
CA VAL A 72 -7.57 11.96 24.90
C VAL A 72 -8.42 11.21 23.87
N CYS A 73 -8.12 11.39 22.60
CA CYS A 73 -8.79 10.70 21.51
C CYS A 73 -8.05 9.40 21.18
N ARG A 74 -8.77 8.27 21.18
CA ARG A 74 -8.24 6.99 20.69
C ARG A 74 -8.41 6.90 19.17
N LEU A 75 -7.30 6.82 18.43
CA LEU A 75 -7.33 6.66 16.98
C LEU A 75 -7.83 5.27 16.58
N GLN A 76 -8.86 5.20 15.74
CA GLN A 76 -9.40 3.93 15.23
C GLN A 76 -8.75 3.46 13.93
N ARG A 77 -8.18 4.39 13.14
CA ARG A 77 -7.65 4.14 11.79
C ARG A 77 -6.40 4.97 11.55
N SER A 78 -5.47 4.42 10.76
CA SER A 78 -4.20 5.07 10.42
C SER A 78 -4.36 6.43 9.73
N ILE A 79 -3.70 7.44 10.30
CA ILE A 79 -3.65 8.80 9.77
C ILE A 79 -2.25 9.11 9.25
N TYR A 80 -2.17 10.12 8.39
CA TYR A 80 -0.88 10.59 7.88
C TYR A 80 0.02 11.10 9.01
N GLY A 81 1.34 10.90 8.87
CA GLY A 81 2.34 11.37 9.83
C GLY A 81 2.64 10.40 10.99
N LEU A 82 1.87 9.32 11.16
CA LEU A 82 2.23 8.26 12.08
C LEU A 82 3.39 7.42 11.53
N LYS A 83 4.41 7.18 12.35
CA LYS A 83 5.61 6.41 11.97
C LYS A 83 5.27 5.00 11.47
N GLN A 84 4.24 4.39 12.04
CA GLN A 84 3.76 3.05 11.71
C GLN A 84 2.75 3.02 10.55
N ALA A 85 2.26 4.16 10.06
CA ALA A 85 1.20 4.22 9.06
C ALA A 85 1.56 3.44 7.78
N SER A 86 2.77 3.63 7.26
CA SER A 86 3.24 2.94 6.06
C SER A 86 3.34 1.43 6.26
N ARG A 87 3.79 0.98 7.43
CA ARG A 87 3.90 -0.45 7.75
C ARG A 87 2.53 -1.10 7.89
N SER A 88 1.63 -0.49 8.66
CA SER A 88 0.25 -0.94 8.84
C SER A 88 -0.49 -1.05 7.51
N TRP A 89 -0.31 -0.06 6.64
CA TRP A 89 -0.87 -0.10 5.30
C TRP A 89 -0.27 -1.24 4.47
N ASN A 90 1.06 -1.38 4.43
CA ASN A 90 1.71 -2.42 3.65
C ASN A 90 1.30 -3.84 4.07
N THR A 91 1.20 -4.10 5.38
CA THR A 91 0.70 -5.39 5.90
C THR A 91 -0.74 -5.64 5.45
N ARG A 92 -1.62 -4.65 5.62
CA ARG A 92 -3.02 -4.80 5.21
C ARG A 92 -3.17 -5.03 3.71
N PHE A 93 -2.36 -4.34 2.92
CA PHE A 93 -2.34 -4.46 1.48
C PHE A 93 -1.88 -5.85 1.03
N ASP A 94 -0.79 -6.36 1.60
CA ASP A 94 -0.26 -7.70 1.36
C ASP A 94 -1.28 -8.80 1.68
N GLU A 95 -2.01 -8.69 2.79
CA GLU A 95 -3.13 -9.59 3.12
C GLU A 95 -4.23 -9.59 2.04
N VAL A 96 -4.66 -8.41 1.60
CA VAL A 96 -5.76 -8.26 0.64
C VAL A 96 -5.35 -8.80 -0.73
N ILE A 97 -4.15 -8.47 -1.19
CA ILE A 97 -3.65 -8.86 -2.51
C ILE A 97 -3.36 -10.35 -2.62
N ARG A 98 -2.87 -10.99 -1.55
CA ARG A 98 -2.77 -12.46 -1.49
C ARG A 98 -4.13 -13.15 -1.62
N GLY A 99 -5.21 -12.50 -1.17
CA GLY A 99 -6.58 -12.98 -1.39
C GLY A 99 -7.02 -12.98 -2.86
N TYR A 100 -6.30 -12.29 -3.74
CA TYR A 100 -6.50 -12.28 -5.19
C TYR A 100 -5.47 -13.15 -5.94
N ASP A 101 -4.84 -14.11 -5.27
CA ASP A 101 -3.83 -15.05 -5.81
C ASP A 101 -2.52 -14.40 -6.30
N PHE A 102 -2.26 -13.15 -5.93
CA PHE A 102 -0.96 -12.54 -6.18
C PHE A 102 0.08 -13.09 -5.21
N VAL A 103 1.28 -13.34 -5.74
CA VAL A 103 2.43 -13.84 -4.99
C VAL A 103 3.48 -12.75 -4.92
N LYS A 104 4.03 -12.56 -3.72
CA LYS A 104 5.12 -11.62 -3.47
C LYS A 104 6.40 -12.08 -4.16
N ASN A 105 7.19 -11.15 -4.69
CA ASN A 105 8.47 -11.49 -5.30
C ASN A 105 9.51 -11.88 -4.24
N ASP A 106 10.14 -13.04 -4.42
CA ASP A 106 11.17 -13.57 -3.50
C ASP A 106 12.51 -12.86 -3.63
N TYR A 107 12.82 -12.31 -4.81
CA TYR A 107 14.12 -11.67 -5.11
C TYR A 107 14.16 -10.21 -4.68
N ASP A 108 13.02 -9.51 -4.80
CA ASP A 108 12.86 -8.15 -4.30
C ASP A 108 11.54 -8.06 -3.53
N PRO A 109 11.56 -8.28 -2.19
CA PRO A 109 10.36 -8.22 -1.36
C PRO A 109 9.69 -6.85 -1.29
N CYS A 110 10.25 -5.84 -1.95
CA CYS A 110 9.66 -4.51 -2.03
C CYS A 110 9.01 -4.22 -3.40
N ILE A 111 9.01 -5.21 -4.31
CA ILE A 111 8.34 -5.22 -5.62
C ILE A 111 7.17 -6.20 -5.62
#